data_AF-A0A522YQV2-F1
#
_entry.id   AF-A0A522YQV2-F1
#
_cell.length_a   1.000
_cell.length_b   1.000
_cell.length_c   1.000
_cell.angle_alpha   90.00
_cell.angle_beta   90.00
_cell.angle_gamma   90.00
#
_symmetry.space_group_name_H-M   'P 1'
#
loop_
_entity.id
_entity.type
_entity.pdbx_description
1 polymer ?
#
loop_
_entity_poly.entity_id
_entity_poly.type
_entity_poly.pdbx_seq_one_letter_code
_entity_poly.pdbx_strand_id
1 'polypeptide(L)'
;MRDDASKGIIVAVKPPSDGARRLMRLASGLSANSLRCREDVSRFAPEARAARLVRFGAPTARPALAPAGLPRRFALCASRRADHKGLDVMVFAWSLLASRGVRIPLVLAGHDHSRGALTRFARRLGVADLLTDLGRLPHRRLLSVMRAAEFLVLPSREEGFGLAACEAMALGTPVLASRVGGVPELVRHGRDGLLVAPKDPVSLARAAERLWEDGGLRRRLGAHARRRAGAFSWNSAADGYARAARLKPAGRVAVVVWQDPRDQTGRSILMNAAAALRSRGFKVLPAAWAGDGRSPLAALAARRPDAWLVFLLRYRTAGALADFCAARGLRPFVALC
;
A
#
# COMPACT_ATOMS: atom_id res chain seq x y z
N MET A 1 -20.88 2.88 23.82
CA MET A 1 -19.87 3.95 23.90
C MET A 1 -18.51 3.33 23.63
N ARG A 2 -17.90 3.70 22.48
CA ARG A 2 -16.48 3.57 22.03
C ARG A 2 -15.76 2.22 22.22
N ASP A 3 -15.46 1.54 21.10
CA ASP A 3 -14.09 1.38 20.55
C ASP A 3 -14.09 0.62 19.19
N ASP A 4 -14.20 1.33 18.05
CA ASP A 4 -14.11 0.73 16.69
C ASP A 4 -13.17 1.52 15.76
N ALA A 5 -11.95 1.81 16.21
CA ALA A 5 -11.01 2.68 15.48
C ALA A 5 -9.55 2.16 15.33
N SER A 6 -9.30 0.85 15.32
CA SER A 6 -7.93 0.28 15.36
C SER A 6 -7.49 -0.60 14.18
N LYS A 7 -8.01 -0.39 12.95
CA LYS A 7 -7.49 -1.03 11.73
C LYS A 7 -6.54 -0.10 10.96
N GLY A 8 -5.36 0.14 11.51
CA GLY A 8 -4.32 0.95 10.87
C GLY A 8 -3.32 0.08 10.08
N ILE A 9 -3.12 0.40 8.81
CA ILE A 9 -1.79 0.30 8.21
C ILE A 9 -0.93 1.27 9.03
N ILE A 10 0.23 0.86 9.53
CA ILE A 10 1.28 1.89 9.75
C ILE A 10 1.63 2.30 8.33
N VAL A 11 0.96 3.34 7.85
CA VAL A 11 1.60 4.57 7.44
C VAL A 11 1.86 5.23 8.77
N ALA A 12 3.01 5.82 9.00
CA ALA A 12 3.35 6.37 10.31
C ALA A 12 2.52 7.62 10.66
N VAL A 13 1.23 7.39 10.93
CA VAL A 13 0.19 8.38 11.26
C VAL A 13 -0.25 8.20 12.70
N LYS A 14 -0.15 6.98 13.24
CA LYS A 14 -0.37 6.74 14.68
C LYS A 14 0.98 6.60 15.38
N PRO A 15 1.20 7.29 16.51
CA PRO A 15 2.38 7.05 17.32
C PRO A 15 2.44 5.55 17.68
N PRO A 16 3.61 4.91 17.52
CA PRO A 16 3.82 3.51 17.82
C PRO A 16 3.48 3.25 19.29
N SER A 17 2.76 2.15 19.54
CA SER A 17 2.49 1.64 20.89
C SER A 17 3.80 1.33 21.60
N ASP A 18 3.78 1.22 22.92
CA ASP A 18 5.00 0.91 23.68
C ASP A 18 5.63 -0.41 23.23
N GLY A 19 4.78 -1.41 22.92
CA GLY A 19 5.23 -2.67 22.32
C GLY A 19 5.89 -2.49 20.95
N ALA A 20 5.37 -1.58 20.12
CA ALA A 20 5.97 -1.23 18.83
C ALA A 20 7.35 -0.59 18.98
N ARG A 21 7.48 0.40 19.88
CA ARG A 21 8.76 1.06 20.18
C ARG A 21 9.78 0.08 20.72
N ARG A 22 9.37 -0.80 21.63
CA ARG A 22 10.25 -1.83 22.19
C ARG A 22 10.76 -2.79 21.11
N LEU A 23 9.91 -3.22 20.19
CA LEU A 23 10.34 -4.03 19.04
C LEU A 23 11.34 -3.27 18.15
N MET A 24 11.09 -1.99 17.87
CA MET A 24 12.00 -1.15 17.07
C MET A 24 13.37 -0.99 17.74
N ARG A 25 13.42 -0.84 19.07
CA ARG A 25 14.67 -0.77 19.85
C ARG A 25 15.46 -2.09 19.84
N LEU A 26 14.77 -3.22 19.92
CA LEU A 26 15.39 -4.55 19.85
C LEU A 26 15.91 -4.90 18.44
N ALA A 27 15.42 -4.20 17.41
CA ALA A 27 15.73 -4.52 16.03
C ALA A 27 17.22 -4.33 15.72
N SER A 28 17.79 -5.27 14.96
CA SER A 28 19.14 -5.14 14.40
C SER A 28 19.23 -4.06 13.31
N GLY A 29 18.09 -3.71 12.72
CA GLY A 29 17.95 -2.58 11.81
C GLY A 29 16.49 -2.34 11.45
N LEU A 30 16.22 -1.14 10.96
CA LEU A 30 14.91 -0.72 10.49
C LEU A 30 14.98 -0.39 9.00
N SER A 31 13.88 -0.61 8.28
CA SER A 31 13.66 0.02 6.97
C SER A 31 12.30 0.71 6.92
N ALA A 32 12.21 1.75 6.11
CA ALA A 32 10.98 2.48 5.81
C ALA A 32 10.72 2.46 4.29
N ASN A 33 9.44 2.35 3.90
CA ASN A 33 9.05 2.27 2.48
C ASN A 33 8.96 3.64 1.77
N SER A 34 9.05 4.74 2.51
CA SER A 34 9.03 6.11 2.04
C SER A 34 9.91 7.00 2.94
N LEU A 35 10.36 8.13 2.42
CA LEU A 35 11.05 9.16 3.19
C LEU A 35 10.17 9.66 4.33
N ARG A 36 8.87 9.82 4.08
CA ARG A 36 7.92 10.20 5.12
C ARG A 36 7.86 9.18 6.25
N CYS A 37 7.72 7.89 5.92
CA CYS A 37 7.75 6.82 6.92
C CYS A 37 9.07 6.85 7.72
N ARG A 38 10.20 7.14 7.08
CA ARG A 38 11.51 7.27 7.75
C ARG A 38 11.56 8.45 8.73
N GLU A 39 11.02 9.60 8.35
CA GLU A 39 10.91 10.78 9.22
C GLU A 39 10.03 10.48 10.43
N ASP A 40 8.87 9.88 10.21
CA ASP A 40 7.95 9.54 11.29
C ASP A 40 8.56 8.51 12.25
N VAL A 41 9.35 7.55 11.77
CA VAL A 41 10.12 6.64 12.64
C VAL A 41 11.11 7.40 13.51
N SER A 42 11.83 8.37 12.92
CA SER A 42 12.80 9.19 13.66
C SER A 42 12.11 10.07 14.70
N ARG A 43 10.89 10.53 14.42
CA ARG A 43 10.06 11.30 15.36
C ARG A 43 9.54 10.45 16.51
N PHE A 44 9.10 9.23 16.23
CA PHE A 44 8.36 8.41 17.19
C PHE A 44 9.22 7.43 18.00
N ALA A 45 10.38 7.06 17.46
CA ALA A 45 11.37 6.23 18.11
C ALA A 45 12.77 6.78 17.80
N PRO A 46 13.10 8.02 18.24
CA PRO A 46 14.39 8.65 17.98
C PRO A 46 15.58 7.82 18.49
N GLU A 47 15.36 7.00 19.52
CA GLU A 47 16.33 6.09 20.08
C GLU A 47 16.53 4.81 19.24
N ALA A 48 15.66 4.56 18.25
CA ALA A 48 15.83 3.45 17.33
C ALA A 48 16.81 3.81 16.20
N ARG A 49 17.53 2.80 15.69
CA ARG A 49 18.49 2.98 14.59
C ARG A 49 17.81 3.64 13.39
N ALA A 50 18.48 4.61 12.76
CA ALA A 50 17.96 5.30 11.58
C ALA A 50 17.47 4.29 10.52
N ALA A 51 16.18 4.39 10.17
CA ALA A 51 15.56 3.49 9.22
C ALA A 51 16.14 3.69 7.82
N ARG A 52 16.53 2.59 7.17
CA ARG A 52 17.03 2.60 5.79
C ARG A 52 15.86 2.65 4.83
N LEU A 53 15.99 3.45 3.77
CA LEU A 53 14.92 3.54 2.78
C LEU A 53 14.90 2.28 1.90
N VAL A 54 13.82 1.51 1.99
CA VAL A 54 13.56 0.35 1.13
C VAL A 54 12.15 0.44 0.60
N ARG A 55 12.02 1.02 -0.60
CA ARG A 55 10.74 1.22 -1.28
C ARG A 55 10.16 -0.10 -1.78
N PHE A 56 8.83 -0.19 -1.86
CA PHE A 56 8.17 -1.35 -2.45
C PHE A 56 8.27 -1.36 -3.97
N GLY A 57 7.99 -2.54 -4.53
CA GLY A 57 7.94 -2.75 -5.97
C GLY A 57 6.52 -2.86 -6.51
N ALA A 58 6.37 -2.53 -7.79
CA ALA A 58 5.21 -2.95 -8.56
C ALA A 58 5.19 -4.49 -8.70
N PRO A 59 4.01 -5.13 -8.72
CA PRO A 59 3.87 -6.57 -8.90
C PRO A 59 4.47 -7.03 -10.24
N THR A 60 5.05 -8.23 -10.25
CA THR A 60 5.48 -8.93 -11.48
C THR A 60 4.35 -9.73 -12.13
N ALA A 61 3.19 -9.80 -11.47
CA ALA A 61 2.05 -10.57 -11.93
C ALA A 61 1.48 -9.99 -13.22
N ARG A 62 1.24 -10.86 -14.21
CA ARG A 62 0.57 -10.46 -15.46
C ARG A 62 -0.93 -10.26 -15.22
N PRO A 63 -1.54 -9.22 -15.82
CA PRO A 63 -3.00 -9.09 -15.86
C PRO A 63 -3.68 -10.38 -16.33
N ALA A 64 -4.87 -10.66 -15.79
CA ALA A 64 -5.75 -11.73 -16.26
C ALA A 64 -6.85 -11.18 -17.19
N LEU A 65 -7.95 -11.91 -17.38
CA LEU A 65 -9.15 -11.37 -18.01
C LEU A 65 -9.82 -10.34 -17.08
N ALA A 66 -10.23 -9.20 -17.63
CA ALA A 66 -11.04 -8.23 -16.90
C ALA A 66 -12.44 -8.80 -16.61
N PRO A 67 -13.09 -8.41 -15.51
CA PRO A 67 -14.50 -8.72 -15.28
C PRO A 67 -15.40 -8.22 -16.42
N ALA A 68 -16.49 -8.94 -16.68
CA ALA A 68 -17.53 -8.47 -17.59
C ALA A 68 -18.34 -7.30 -16.96
N GLY A 69 -19.06 -6.54 -17.80
CA GLY A 69 -19.95 -5.48 -17.34
C GLY A 69 -19.27 -4.16 -16.93
N LEU A 70 -17.99 -3.98 -17.28
CA LEU A 70 -17.32 -2.69 -17.06
C LEU A 70 -17.82 -1.63 -18.07
N PRO A 71 -17.92 -0.36 -17.66
CA PRO A 71 -18.15 0.73 -18.61
C PRO A 71 -17.06 0.76 -19.70
N ARG A 72 -17.40 1.26 -20.89
CA ARG A 72 -16.44 1.39 -22.01
C ARG A 72 -15.23 2.28 -21.67
N ARG A 73 -15.48 3.34 -20.90
CA ARG A 73 -14.47 4.28 -20.38
C ARG A 73 -14.80 4.52 -18.91
N PHE A 74 -13.80 4.51 -18.04
CA PHE A 74 -14.01 4.74 -16.61
C PHE A 74 -12.74 5.19 -15.91
N ALA A 75 -12.91 5.91 -14.80
CA ALA A 75 -11.90 6.08 -13.78
C ALA A 75 -11.95 4.91 -12.79
N LEU A 76 -10.81 4.51 -12.22
CA LEU A 76 -10.74 3.45 -11.22
C LEU A 76 -10.33 4.00 -9.87
N CYS A 77 -11.04 3.63 -8.80
CA CYS A 77 -10.52 3.71 -7.43
C CYS A 77 -10.22 2.30 -6.91
N ALA A 78 -8.93 1.93 -6.85
CA ALA A 78 -8.46 0.66 -6.32
C ALA A 78 -8.00 0.81 -4.86
N SER A 79 -8.93 0.76 -3.91
CA SER A 79 -8.61 0.92 -2.49
C SER A 79 -9.67 0.31 -1.57
N ARG A 80 -9.28 0.00 -0.33
CA ARG A 80 -10.23 -0.35 0.74
C ARG A 80 -11.05 0.88 1.11
N ARG A 81 -12.34 0.72 1.42
CA ARG A 81 -13.21 1.82 1.87
C ARG A 81 -13.00 2.06 3.36
N ALA A 82 -11.99 2.85 3.66
CA ALA A 82 -11.64 3.28 5.01
C ALA A 82 -11.44 4.81 5.02
N ASP A 83 -11.65 5.44 6.17
CA ASP A 83 -11.63 6.90 6.29
C ASP A 83 -10.34 7.55 5.75
N HIS A 84 -9.18 7.00 6.11
CA HIS A 84 -7.87 7.48 5.63
C HIS A 84 -7.69 7.42 4.10
N LYS A 85 -8.52 6.66 3.37
CA LYS A 85 -8.48 6.56 1.90
C LYS A 85 -9.25 7.66 1.18
N GLY A 86 -10.07 8.47 1.87
CA GLY A 86 -10.62 9.69 1.28
C GLY A 86 -11.67 9.50 0.19
N LEU A 87 -12.35 8.35 0.14
CA LEU A 87 -13.31 8.06 -0.94
C LEU A 87 -14.53 9.00 -0.91
N ASP A 88 -14.88 9.54 0.26
CA ASP A 88 -15.91 10.57 0.40
C ASP A 88 -15.50 11.88 -0.30
N VAL A 89 -14.23 12.29 -0.21
CA VAL A 89 -13.70 13.44 -0.97
C VAL A 89 -13.85 13.21 -2.48
N MET A 90 -13.56 11.99 -2.93
CA MET A 90 -13.73 11.61 -4.34
C MET A 90 -15.19 11.60 -4.76
N VAL A 91 -16.10 11.06 -3.97
CA VAL A 91 -17.54 11.07 -4.29
C VAL A 91 -18.06 12.50 -4.37
N PHE A 92 -17.62 13.39 -3.48
CA PHE A 92 -17.97 14.82 -3.56
C PHE A 92 -17.34 15.52 -4.77
N ALA A 93 -16.10 15.19 -5.14
CA ALA A 93 -15.50 15.66 -6.40
C ALA A 93 -16.32 15.21 -7.63
N TRP A 94 -16.87 14.00 -7.59
CA TRP A 94 -17.75 13.47 -8.64
C TRP A 94 -19.09 14.20 -8.72
N SER A 95 -19.68 14.63 -7.59
CA SER A 95 -20.87 15.47 -7.63
C SER A 95 -20.61 16.86 -8.22
N LEU A 96 -19.42 17.44 -7.94
CA LEU A 96 -19.00 18.70 -8.56
C LEU A 96 -18.77 18.58 -10.08
N LEU A 97 -18.38 17.40 -10.56
CA LEU A 97 -18.28 17.12 -12.00
C LEU A 97 -19.66 17.00 -12.62
N ALA A 98 -20.54 16.19 -12.01
CA ALA A 98 -21.88 15.96 -12.50
C ALA A 98 -22.72 17.25 -12.55
N SER A 99 -22.58 18.14 -11.57
CA SER A 99 -23.28 19.44 -11.56
C SER A 99 -22.85 20.38 -12.69
N ARG A 100 -21.68 20.15 -13.30
CA ARG A 100 -21.15 20.89 -14.46
C ARG A 100 -21.40 20.15 -15.78
N GLY A 101 -22.18 19.07 -15.77
CA GLY A 101 -22.47 18.26 -16.95
C GLY A 101 -21.41 17.21 -17.29
N VAL A 102 -20.32 17.11 -16.53
CA VAL A 102 -19.24 16.14 -16.77
C VAL A 102 -19.52 14.86 -16.00
N ARG A 103 -19.99 13.82 -16.70
CA ARG A 103 -20.28 12.50 -16.10
C ARG A 103 -19.15 11.50 -16.38
N ILE A 104 -18.39 11.16 -15.35
CA ILE A 104 -17.28 10.18 -15.42
C ILE A 104 -17.72 8.88 -14.72
N PRO A 105 -17.86 7.74 -15.41
CA PRO A 105 -18.06 6.45 -14.76
C PRO A 105 -16.88 6.13 -13.83
N LEU A 106 -17.20 5.72 -12.60
CA LEU A 106 -16.24 5.42 -11.55
C LEU A 106 -16.38 3.98 -11.11
N VAL A 107 -15.37 3.18 -11.41
CA VAL A 107 -15.27 1.79 -10.95
C VAL A 107 -14.56 1.76 -9.60
N LEU A 108 -15.17 1.12 -8.62
CA LEU A 108 -14.60 0.91 -7.28
C LEU A 108 -14.16 -0.55 -7.14
N ALA A 109 -12.91 -0.78 -6.76
CA ALA A 109 -12.39 -2.11 -6.50
C ALA A 109 -11.66 -2.14 -5.15
N GLY A 110 -12.21 -2.91 -4.21
CA GLY A 110 -11.69 -3.07 -2.87
C GLY A 110 -12.77 -3.48 -1.88
N HIS A 111 -12.34 -3.84 -0.68
CA HIS A 111 -13.26 -4.25 0.38
C HIS A 111 -13.96 -3.04 1.01
N ASP A 112 -15.26 -3.17 1.27
CA ASP A 112 -16.06 -2.13 1.94
C ASP A 112 -16.11 -2.33 3.46
N HIS A 113 -15.30 -1.58 4.21
CA HIS A 113 -15.43 -1.56 5.67
C HIS A 113 -16.51 -0.59 6.15
N SER A 114 -17.04 0.27 5.27
CA SER A 114 -18.00 1.31 5.60
C SER A 114 -19.46 0.83 5.61
N ARG A 115 -19.71 -0.46 5.31
CA ARG A 115 -21.05 -1.08 5.27
C ARG A 115 -22.03 -0.26 4.42
N GLY A 116 -21.61 0.10 3.22
CA GLY A 116 -22.38 0.86 2.24
C GLY A 116 -22.50 2.36 2.52
N ALA A 117 -21.76 2.93 3.48
CA ALA A 117 -21.83 4.37 3.78
C ALA A 117 -21.45 5.23 2.58
N LEU A 118 -20.44 4.81 1.82
CA LEU A 118 -20.04 5.49 0.59
C LEU A 118 -21.16 5.51 -0.45
N THR A 119 -21.84 4.38 -0.68
CA THR A 119 -22.96 4.28 -1.61
C THR A 119 -24.13 5.15 -1.17
N ARG A 120 -24.46 5.18 0.14
CA ARG A 120 -25.48 6.09 0.68
C ARG A 120 -25.11 7.55 0.47
N PHE A 121 -23.85 7.90 0.65
CA PHE A 121 -23.35 9.25 0.41
C PHE A 121 -23.46 9.65 -1.07
N ALA A 122 -23.05 8.76 -1.99
CA ALA A 122 -23.20 8.98 -3.42
C ALA A 122 -24.67 9.13 -3.85
N ARG A 123 -25.60 8.38 -3.24
CA ARG A 123 -27.05 8.53 -3.49
C ARG A 123 -27.56 9.90 -3.06
N ARG A 124 -27.18 10.37 -1.87
CA ARG A 124 -27.55 11.70 -1.37
C ARG A 124 -27.05 12.83 -2.29
N LEU A 125 -25.92 12.63 -2.93
CA LEU A 125 -25.33 13.59 -3.87
C LEU A 125 -25.79 13.37 -5.33
N GLY A 126 -26.70 12.44 -5.60
CA GLY A 126 -27.24 12.21 -6.95
C GLY A 126 -26.24 11.65 -7.97
N VAL A 127 -25.20 10.95 -7.52
CA VAL A 127 -24.12 10.39 -8.38
C VAL A 127 -23.94 8.88 -8.22
N ALA A 128 -24.84 8.19 -7.53
CA ALA A 128 -24.74 6.76 -7.32
C ALA A 128 -24.80 5.94 -8.61
N ASP A 129 -25.48 6.45 -9.64
CA ASP A 129 -25.55 5.87 -10.99
C ASP A 129 -24.19 5.85 -11.71
N LEU A 130 -23.26 6.73 -11.33
CA LEU A 130 -21.91 6.76 -11.90
C LEU A 130 -20.98 5.71 -11.28
N LEU A 131 -21.37 5.07 -10.18
CA LEU A 131 -20.51 4.16 -9.42
C LEU A 131 -20.80 2.70 -9.77
N THR A 132 -19.76 1.97 -10.19
CA THR A 132 -19.78 0.51 -10.33
C THR A 132 -18.89 -0.11 -9.27
N ASP A 133 -19.48 -0.82 -8.30
CA ASP A 133 -18.74 -1.49 -7.23
C ASP A 133 -18.46 -2.96 -7.59
N LEU A 134 -17.18 -3.29 -7.78
CA LEU A 134 -16.71 -4.65 -8.06
C LEU A 134 -16.36 -5.44 -6.79
N GLY A 135 -16.48 -4.81 -5.62
CA GLY A 135 -16.04 -5.37 -4.36
C GLY A 135 -14.57 -5.75 -4.38
N ARG A 136 -14.22 -6.79 -3.62
CA ARG A 136 -12.85 -7.30 -3.54
C ARG A 136 -12.56 -8.24 -4.71
N LEU A 137 -11.52 -7.93 -5.48
CA LEU A 137 -11.07 -8.76 -6.60
C LEU A 137 -9.77 -9.54 -6.28
N PRO A 138 -9.57 -10.73 -6.89
CA PRO A 138 -8.23 -11.32 -6.99
C PRO A 138 -7.27 -10.33 -7.66
N HIS A 139 -6.03 -10.27 -7.16
CA HIS A 139 -5.07 -9.24 -7.57
C HIS A 139 -4.84 -9.20 -9.09
N ARG A 140 -4.70 -10.35 -9.75
CA ARG A 140 -4.52 -10.41 -11.21
C ARG A 140 -5.70 -9.83 -12.00
N ARG A 141 -6.94 -9.96 -11.50
CA ARG A 141 -8.13 -9.34 -12.11
C ARG A 141 -8.17 -7.84 -11.84
N LEU A 142 -7.77 -7.40 -10.64
CA LEU A 142 -7.62 -5.97 -10.34
C LEU A 142 -6.64 -5.29 -11.30
N LEU A 143 -5.49 -5.92 -11.59
CA LEU A 143 -4.52 -5.40 -12.56
C LEU A 143 -5.13 -5.26 -13.97
N SER A 144 -6.05 -6.14 -14.35
CA SER A 144 -6.77 -6.03 -15.64
C SER A 144 -7.73 -4.86 -15.67
N VAL A 145 -8.51 -4.66 -14.60
CA VAL A 145 -9.39 -3.49 -14.46
C VAL A 145 -8.56 -2.20 -14.49
N MET A 146 -7.45 -2.19 -13.76
CA MET A 146 -6.54 -1.05 -13.69
C MET A 146 -5.91 -0.72 -15.04
N ARG A 147 -5.50 -1.74 -15.81
CA ARG A 147 -4.98 -1.56 -17.17
C ARG A 147 -6.04 -1.01 -18.13
N ALA A 148 -7.31 -1.37 -17.94
CA ALA A 148 -8.41 -0.91 -18.79
C ALA A 148 -8.95 0.48 -18.40
N ALA A 149 -8.65 0.95 -17.19
CA ALA A 149 -9.08 2.28 -16.72
C ALA A 149 -8.41 3.40 -17.50
N GLU A 150 -9.14 4.49 -17.72
CA GLU A 150 -8.58 5.73 -18.30
C GLU A 150 -7.56 6.37 -17.34
N PHE A 151 -7.82 6.29 -16.04
CA PHE A 151 -6.89 6.69 -14.99
C PHE A 151 -7.28 6.08 -13.65
N LEU A 152 -6.29 5.92 -12.77
CA LEU A 152 -6.48 5.61 -11.36
C LEU A 152 -6.71 6.89 -10.56
N VAL A 153 -7.65 6.86 -9.61
CA VAL A 153 -7.89 7.90 -8.61
C VAL A 153 -7.55 7.38 -7.22
N LEU A 154 -6.62 8.04 -6.55
CA LEU A 154 -6.19 7.74 -5.19
C LEU A 154 -6.37 8.98 -4.28
N PRO A 155 -7.60 9.24 -3.78
CA PRO A 155 -7.96 10.47 -3.07
C PRO A 155 -7.54 10.44 -1.59
N SER A 156 -6.48 9.70 -1.27
CA SER A 156 -6.13 9.36 0.11
C SER A 156 -5.85 10.59 0.97
N ARG A 157 -6.28 10.54 2.24
CA ARG A 157 -5.85 11.48 3.28
C ARG A 157 -4.45 11.11 3.76
N GLU A 158 -4.14 9.82 3.75
CA GLU A 158 -2.89 9.26 4.24
C GLU A 158 -2.44 8.09 3.35
N GLU A 159 -1.14 8.04 3.04
CA GLU A 159 -0.53 6.91 2.35
C GLU A 159 0.89 6.61 2.83
N GLY A 160 1.25 5.32 2.86
CA GLY A 160 2.60 4.89 3.23
C GLY A 160 3.53 5.05 2.05
N PHE A 161 3.22 4.30 1.00
CA PHE A 161 3.95 4.27 -0.26
C PHE A 161 3.07 4.56 -1.48
N GLY A 162 1.80 4.13 -1.48
CA GLY A 162 0.94 4.21 -2.66
C GLY A 162 1.12 3.02 -3.63
N LEU A 163 1.00 1.79 -3.14
CA LEU A 163 1.15 0.58 -3.96
C LEU A 163 0.23 0.55 -5.18
N ALA A 164 -1.04 0.94 -5.02
CA ALA A 164 -1.99 1.00 -6.13
C ALA A 164 -1.55 2.00 -7.21
N ALA A 165 -0.95 3.12 -6.83
CA ALA A 165 -0.35 4.06 -7.79
C ALA A 165 0.86 3.43 -8.49
N CYS A 166 1.72 2.71 -7.77
CA CYS A 166 2.88 2.04 -8.35
C CYS A 166 2.46 0.96 -9.37
N GLU A 167 1.42 0.20 -9.04
CA GLU A 167 0.76 -0.76 -9.92
C GLU A 167 0.21 -0.12 -11.19
N ALA A 168 -0.55 0.97 -11.05
CA ALA A 168 -1.12 1.70 -12.18
C ALA A 168 -0.01 2.24 -13.08
N MET A 169 1.03 2.84 -12.49
CA MET A 169 2.18 3.33 -13.24
C MET A 169 2.86 2.20 -14.03
N ALA A 170 3.08 1.03 -13.42
CA ALA A 170 3.70 -0.12 -14.09
C ALA A 170 2.87 -0.64 -15.29
N LEU A 171 1.55 -0.50 -15.23
CA LEU A 171 0.63 -0.82 -16.31
C LEU A 171 0.54 0.29 -17.38
N GLY A 172 1.12 1.46 -17.12
CA GLY A 172 0.97 2.65 -17.96
C GLY A 172 -0.36 3.37 -17.79
N THR A 173 -1.12 3.04 -16.73
CA THR A 173 -2.35 3.73 -16.37
C THR A 173 -2.00 5.05 -15.68
N PRO A 174 -2.48 6.21 -16.16
CA PRO A 174 -2.27 7.50 -15.52
C PRO A 174 -2.79 7.51 -14.07
N VAL A 175 -2.08 8.22 -13.19
CA VAL A 175 -2.45 8.36 -11.77
C VAL A 175 -2.89 9.79 -11.47
N LEU A 176 -4.06 9.92 -10.85
CA LEU A 176 -4.52 11.10 -10.13
C LEU A 176 -4.53 10.77 -8.64
N ALA A 177 -3.71 11.45 -7.83
CA ALA A 177 -3.62 11.14 -6.41
C ALA A 177 -3.51 12.39 -5.53
N SER A 178 -3.91 12.27 -4.27
CA SER A 178 -3.58 13.26 -3.25
C SER A 178 -2.07 13.29 -2.99
N ARG A 179 -1.51 14.49 -2.79
CA ARG A 179 -0.10 14.72 -2.44
C ARG A 179 0.14 14.43 -0.96
N VAL A 180 0.09 13.16 -0.56
CA VAL A 180 0.25 12.72 0.84
C VAL A 180 1.25 11.58 0.98
N GLY A 181 1.95 11.54 2.11
CA GLY A 181 2.82 10.44 2.45
C GLY A 181 3.91 10.16 1.41
N GLY A 182 4.11 8.89 1.06
CA GLY A 182 5.10 8.48 0.04
C GLY A 182 4.67 8.71 -1.42
N VAL A 183 3.43 9.13 -1.69
CA VAL A 183 2.92 9.31 -3.06
C VAL A 183 3.76 10.31 -3.88
N PRO A 184 4.20 11.46 -3.37
CA PRO A 184 5.01 12.42 -4.13
C PRO A 184 6.43 11.93 -4.46
N GLU A 185 6.93 10.90 -3.76
CA GLU A 185 8.21 10.27 -4.10
C GLU A 185 8.06 9.35 -5.32
N LEU A 186 6.88 8.76 -5.46
CA LEU A 186 6.53 7.85 -6.54
C LEU A 186 6.06 8.62 -7.78
N VAL A 187 5.14 9.56 -7.62
CA VAL A 187 4.48 10.33 -8.69
C VAL A 187 4.99 11.78 -8.70
N ARG A 188 5.47 12.23 -9.84
CA ARG A 188 5.86 13.61 -10.15
C ARG A 188 4.73 14.29 -10.92
N HIS A 189 4.16 15.30 -10.26
CA HIS A 189 3.07 16.11 -10.82
C HIS A 189 3.37 16.60 -12.24
N GLY A 190 2.42 16.42 -13.16
CA GLY A 190 2.50 16.87 -14.55
C GLY A 190 3.41 16.03 -15.45
N ARG A 191 4.22 15.13 -14.89
CA ARG A 191 5.17 14.31 -15.67
C ARG A 191 4.73 12.86 -15.81
N ASP A 192 4.38 12.20 -14.71
CA ASP A 192 3.95 10.79 -14.68
C ASP A 192 2.64 10.57 -13.90
N GLY A 193 2.03 11.66 -13.42
CA GLY A 193 0.68 11.67 -12.89
C GLY A 193 0.27 13.09 -12.51
N LEU A 194 -0.97 13.24 -12.06
CA LEU A 194 -1.47 14.47 -11.45
C LEU A 194 -1.55 14.28 -9.93
N LEU A 195 -1.21 15.34 -9.22
CA LEU A 195 -1.19 15.39 -7.76
C LEU A 195 -1.98 16.60 -7.32
N VAL A 196 -2.90 16.41 -6.39
CA VAL A 196 -3.76 17.46 -5.83
C VAL A 196 -3.57 17.55 -4.33
N ALA A 197 -4.00 18.65 -3.71
CA ALA A 197 -4.02 18.74 -2.25
C ALA A 197 -4.96 17.67 -1.67
N PRO A 198 -4.63 17.05 -0.52
CA PRO A 198 -5.55 16.14 0.15
C PRO A 198 -6.78 16.89 0.66
N LYS A 199 -7.92 16.19 0.75
CA LYS A 199 -9.20 16.75 1.22
C LYS A 199 -9.70 17.94 0.37
N ASP A 200 -9.22 18.06 -0.86
CA ASP A 200 -9.62 19.10 -1.81
C ASP A 200 -10.42 18.48 -2.98
N PRO A 201 -11.75 18.40 -2.84
CA PRO A 201 -12.60 17.82 -3.87
C PRO A 201 -12.67 18.69 -5.14
N VAL A 202 -12.44 20.00 -5.04
CA VAL A 202 -12.49 20.92 -6.18
C VAL A 202 -11.28 20.68 -7.09
N SER A 203 -10.08 20.65 -6.52
CA SER A 203 -8.87 20.34 -7.28
C SER A 203 -8.90 18.92 -7.83
N LEU A 204 -9.43 17.96 -7.07
CA LEU A 204 -9.60 16.58 -7.53
C LEU A 204 -10.54 16.50 -8.73
N ALA A 205 -11.68 17.20 -8.69
CA ALA A 205 -12.65 17.26 -9.79
C ALA A 205 -12.01 17.83 -11.07
N ARG A 206 -11.35 19.00 -10.97
CA ARG A 206 -10.68 19.65 -12.10
C ARG A 206 -9.61 18.76 -12.74
N ALA A 207 -8.82 18.06 -11.92
CA ALA A 207 -7.80 17.16 -12.42
C ALA A 207 -8.39 15.90 -13.09
N ALA A 208 -9.50 15.38 -12.55
CA ALA A 208 -10.22 14.25 -13.14
C ALA A 208 -10.87 14.61 -14.48
N GLU A 209 -11.50 15.78 -14.59
CA GLU A 209 -12.05 16.35 -15.83
C GLU A 209 -10.97 16.46 -16.92
N ARG A 210 -9.84 17.10 -16.58
CA ARG A 210 -8.70 17.22 -17.50
C ARG A 210 -8.19 15.87 -17.98
N LEU A 211 -8.06 14.88 -17.07
CA LEU A 211 -7.67 13.54 -17.46
C LEU A 211 -8.74 12.84 -18.29
N TRP A 212 -10.02 13.11 -18.08
CA TRP A 212 -11.11 12.49 -18.82
C TRP A 212 -11.19 12.98 -20.27
N GLU A 213 -10.97 14.28 -20.48
CA GLU A 213 -11.07 14.94 -21.77
C GLU A 213 -9.80 14.77 -22.61
N ASP A 214 -8.62 14.98 -22.01
CA ASP A 214 -7.35 14.99 -22.75
C ASP A 214 -6.71 13.60 -22.84
N GLY A 215 -7.06 12.87 -23.90
CA GLY A 215 -6.44 11.56 -24.21
C GLY A 215 -4.94 11.63 -24.52
N GLY A 216 -4.45 12.77 -25.02
CA GLY A 216 -3.03 13.00 -25.28
C GLY A 216 -2.22 13.10 -23.98
N LEU A 217 -2.73 13.85 -23.01
CA LEU A 217 -2.20 13.92 -21.65
C LEU A 217 -2.18 12.54 -21.00
N ARG A 218 -3.27 11.77 -21.08
CA ARG A 218 -3.31 10.40 -20.54
C ARG A 218 -2.19 9.53 -21.12
N ARG A 219 -2.05 9.49 -22.45
CA ARG A 219 -0.98 8.70 -23.10
C ARG A 219 0.41 9.15 -22.66
N ARG A 220 0.66 10.46 -22.59
CA ARG A 220 1.95 11.01 -22.16
C ARG A 220 2.26 10.65 -20.71
N LEU A 221 1.35 10.92 -19.78
CA LEU A 221 1.52 10.61 -18.35
C LEU A 221 1.72 9.11 -18.15
N GLY A 222 0.91 8.26 -18.78
CA GLY A 222 1.01 6.81 -18.71
C GLY A 222 2.36 6.26 -19.20
N ALA A 223 2.89 6.81 -20.30
CA ALA A 223 4.20 6.40 -20.82
C ALA A 223 5.35 6.79 -19.86
N HIS A 224 5.31 8.00 -19.29
CA HIS A 224 6.31 8.41 -18.29
C HIS A 224 6.17 7.63 -16.99
N ALA A 225 4.94 7.33 -16.57
CA ALA A 225 4.62 6.51 -15.40
C ALA A 225 5.22 5.12 -15.52
N ARG A 226 5.03 4.45 -16.66
CA ARG A 226 5.57 3.12 -16.93
C ARG A 226 7.09 3.09 -16.89
N ARG A 227 7.75 4.08 -17.50
CA ARG A 227 9.22 4.21 -17.42
C ARG A 227 9.69 4.41 -15.98
N ARG A 228 9.02 5.28 -15.21
CA ARG A 228 9.39 5.55 -13.82
C ARG A 228 9.15 4.33 -12.92
N ALA A 229 8.08 3.58 -13.13
CA ALA A 229 7.77 2.37 -12.38
C ALA A 229 8.88 1.31 -12.48
N GLY A 230 9.67 1.29 -13.56
CA GLY A 230 10.83 0.41 -13.69
C GLY A 230 11.88 0.56 -12.57
N ALA A 231 11.96 1.74 -11.94
CA ALA A 231 12.83 1.95 -10.78
C ALA A 231 12.28 1.31 -9.48
N PHE A 232 11.00 0.93 -9.46
CA PHE A 232 10.28 0.40 -8.31
C PHE A 232 9.89 -1.05 -8.57
N SER A 233 10.83 -1.98 -8.38
CA SER A 233 10.60 -3.42 -8.55
C SER A 233 10.78 -4.16 -7.23
N TRP A 234 10.11 -5.32 -7.08
CA TRP A 234 10.33 -6.18 -5.91
C TRP A 234 11.76 -6.71 -5.84
N ASN A 235 12.44 -6.79 -6.99
CA ASN A 235 13.86 -7.06 -7.06
C ASN A 235 14.67 -5.94 -6.37
N SER A 236 14.46 -4.68 -6.79
CA SER A 236 15.10 -3.53 -6.16
C SER A 236 14.79 -3.43 -4.66
N ALA A 237 13.57 -3.78 -4.25
CA ALA A 237 13.17 -3.85 -2.84
C ALA A 237 13.93 -4.95 -2.09
N ALA A 238 14.05 -6.17 -2.64
CA ALA A 238 14.80 -7.26 -2.05
C ALA A 238 16.30 -6.94 -1.93
N ASP A 239 16.90 -6.30 -2.93
CA ASP A 239 18.27 -5.80 -2.85
C ASP A 239 18.41 -4.72 -1.76
N GLY A 240 17.41 -3.85 -1.64
CA GLY A 240 17.30 -2.88 -0.57
C GLY A 240 17.26 -3.53 0.82
N TYR A 241 16.42 -4.55 1.02
CA TYR A 241 16.35 -5.31 2.27
C TYR A 241 17.66 -6.04 2.57
N ALA A 242 18.28 -6.68 1.57
CA ALA A 242 19.57 -7.36 1.69
C ALA A 242 20.66 -6.40 2.17
N ARG A 243 20.84 -5.26 1.50
CA ARG A 243 21.79 -4.22 1.93
C ARG A 243 21.42 -3.64 3.27
N ALA A 244 20.14 -3.34 3.49
CA ALA A 244 19.67 -2.65 4.67
C ALA A 244 19.83 -3.48 5.93
N ALA A 245 19.64 -4.79 5.86
CA ALA A 245 19.87 -5.64 7.01
C ALA A 245 21.33 -6.14 7.10
N ARG A 246 22.23 -5.65 6.21
CA ARG A 246 23.62 -6.13 6.05
C ARG A 246 23.66 -7.66 5.93
N LEU A 247 22.71 -8.20 5.17
CA LEU A 247 22.48 -9.63 5.06
C LEU A 247 23.64 -10.30 4.34
N LYS A 248 24.25 -11.29 5.00
CA LYS A 248 25.08 -12.32 4.35
C LYS A 248 24.23 -13.58 4.19
N PRO A 249 24.41 -14.38 3.12
CA PRO A 249 23.64 -15.62 2.89
C PRO A 249 23.61 -16.61 4.08
N ALA A 250 24.57 -16.51 5.00
CA ALA A 250 24.70 -17.35 6.20
C ALA A 250 24.20 -16.70 7.52
N GLY A 251 23.67 -15.46 7.49
CA GLY A 251 23.21 -14.73 8.69
C GLY A 251 21.70 -14.87 8.95
N ARG A 252 21.30 -15.05 10.21
CA ARG A 252 19.88 -15.17 10.62
C ARG A 252 19.23 -13.80 10.72
N VAL A 253 18.17 -13.51 9.94
CA VAL A 253 17.35 -12.30 10.13
C VAL A 253 15.86 -12.60 9.92
N ALA A 254 15.04 -12.11 10.85
CA ALA A 254 13.59 -12.05 10.70
C ALA A 254 13.22 -10.68 10.10
N VAL A 255 12.53 -10.61 8.97
CA VAL A 255 12.00 -9.37 8.39
C VAL A 255 10.53 -9.22 8.79
N VAL A 256 10.24 -8.25 9.64
CA VAL A 256 8.87 -7.97 10.08
C VAL A 256 8.24 -6.96 9.13
N VAL A 257 7.23 -7.36 8.36
CA VAL A 257 6.41 -6.44 7.56
C VAL A 257 5.19 -6.05 8.39
N TRP A 258 5.08 -4.77 8.72
CA TRP A 258 4.00 -4.28 9.57
C TRP A 258 2.66 -4.13 8.82
N GLN A 259 1.88 -5.21 8.75
CA GLN A 259 0.56 -5.22 8.11
C GLN A 259 -0.36 -6.26 8.76
N ASP A 260 -1.68 -6.00 8.83
CA ASP A 260 -2.63 -7.00 9.30
C ASP A 260 -2.57 -8.23 8.36
N PRO A 261 -2.33 -9.45 8.85
CA PRO A 261 -2.29 -10.65 8.03
C PRO A 261 -3.62 -10.98 7.32
N ARG A 262 -4.73 -10.36 7.73
CA ARG A 262 -6.02 -10.42 7.03
C ARG A 262 -6.08 -9.48 5.82
N ASP A 263 -5.15 -8.52 5.71
CA ASP A 263 -5.07 -7.61 4.58
C ASP A 263 -4.41 -8.31 3.39
N GLN A 264 -5.12 -8.28 2.26
CA GLN A 264 -4.60 -8.77 0.97
C GLN A 264 -3.33 -8.02 0.56
N THR A 265 -3.24 -6.73 0.88
CA THR A 265 -2.08 -5.89 0.59
C THR A 265 -0.85 -6.39 1.36
N GLY A 266 -1.00 -6.62 2.66
CA GLY A 266 0.05 -7.17 3.51
C GLY A 266 0.52 -8.54 3.01
N ARG A 267 -0.42 -9.44 2.70
CA ARG A 267 -0.09 -10.76 2.14
C ARG A 267 0.63 -10.66 0.79
N SER A 268 0.24 -9.72 -0.08
CA SER A 268 0.91 -9.47 -1.36
C SER A 268 2.35 -8.99 -1.15
N ILE A 269 2.56 -7.99 -0.28
CA ILE A 269 3.89 -7.48 0.08
C ILE A 269 4.79 -8.61 0.60
N LEU A 270 4.28 -9.39 1.55
CA LEU A 270 5.00 -10.52 2.15
C LEU A 270 5.46 -11.52 1.08
N MET A 271 4.53 -11.97 0.25
CA MET A 271 4.81 -13.01 -0.74
C MET A 271 5.74 -12.51 -1.84
N ASN A 272 5.59 -11.26 -2.30
CA ASN A 272 6.45 -10.69 -3.33
C ASN A 272 7.87 -10.43 -2.81
N ALA A 273 8.02 -9.90 -1.59
CA ALA A 273 9.31 -9.73 -0.95
C ALA A 273 10.01 -11.08 -0.74
N ALA A 274 9.28 -12.09 -0.24
CA ALA A 274 9.81 -13.44 -0.06
C ALA A 274 10.26 -14.08 -1.37
N ALA A 275 9.47 -13.96 -2.44
CA ALA A 275 9.83 -14.48 -3.76
C ALA A 275 11.08 -13.78 -4.33
N ALA A 276 11.17 -12.46 -4.20
CA ALA A 276 12.32 -11.69 -4.67
C ALA A 276 13.59 -11.95 -3.85
N LEU A 277 13.48 -12.22 -2.56
CA LEU A 277 14.62 -12.65 -1.74
C LEU A 277 15.05 -14.08 -2.12
N ARG A 278 14.12 -15.01 -2.34
CA ARG A 278 14.46 -16.38 -2.79
C ARG A 278 15.22 -16.41 -4.11
N SER A 279 14.87 -15.54 -5.07
CA SER A 279 15.59 -15.45 -6.34
C SER A 279 17.04 -14.96 -6.20
N ARG A 280 17.44 -14.47 -5.02
CA ARG A 280 18.80 -14.06 -4.67
C ARG A 280 19.54 -15.10 -3.81
N GLY A 281 18.99 -16.31 -3.71
CA GLY A 281 19.58 -17.41 -2.93
C GLY A 281 19.22 -17.41 -1.43
N PHE A 282 18.38 -16.48 -0.97
CA PHE A 282 17.93 -16.48 0.43
C PHE A 282 16.88 -17.58 0.68
N LYS A 283 17.08 -18.41 1.71
CA LYS A 283 16.09 -19.42 2.14
C LYS A 283 14.94 -18.78 2.91
N VAL A 284 13.95 -18.18 2.25
CA VAL A 284 12.86 -17.45 2.94
C VAL A 284 11.62 -18.29 3.24
N LEU A 285 11.07 -18.14 4.46
CA LEU A 285 9.79 -18.67 4.91
C LEU A 285 8.83 -17.54 5.30
N PRO A 286 7.73 -17.32 4.54
CA PRO A 286 6.69 -16.37 4.89
C PRO A 286 5.76 -16.95 5.96
N ALA A 287 5.42 -16.20 7.01
CA ALA A 287 4.36 -16.56 7.96
C ALA A 287 3.65 -15.33 8.56
N ALA A 288 2.75 -15.55 9.52
CA ALA A 288 2.03 -14.50 10.23
C ALA A 288 2.17 -14.69 11.75
N TRP A 289 2.25 -13.58 12.49
CA TRP A 289 2.29 -13.59 13.95
C TRP A 289 0.91 -13.30 14.56
N ALA A 290 0.35 -14.30 15.24
CA ALA A 290 -0.98 -14.22 15.86
C ALA A 290 -0.97 -13.54 17.25
N GLY A 291 0.16 -13.51 17.96
CA GLY A 291 0.30 -12.88 19.28
C GLY A 291 0.01 -13.76 20.49
N ASP A 292 -0.23 -15.06 20.30
CA ASP A 292 -0.67 -16.02 21.32
C ASP A 292 0.47 -16.90 21.87
N GLY A 293 1.73 -16.62 21.52
CA GLY A 293 2.90 -17.42 21.92
C GLY A 293 2.98 -18.82 21.29
N ARG A 294 1.88 -19.35 20.74
CA ARG A 294 1.78 -20.61 19.96
C ARG A 294 2.08 -20.43 18.48
N SER A 295 2.55 -19.24 18.12
CA SER A 295 2.84 -18.84 16.75
C SER A 295 3.70 -19.88 16.03
N PRO A 296 3.34 -20.25 14.77
CA PRO A 296 4.13 -21.13 13.92
C PRO A 296 5.60 -20.71 13.81
N LEU A 297 5.93 -19.45 14.11
CA LEU A 297 7.29 -18.93 14.18
C LEU A 297 8.25 -19.79 14.99
N ALA A 298 7.87 -20.21 16.20
CA ALA A 298 8.78 -20.93 17.09
C ALA A 298 9.06 -22.35 16.56
N ALA A 299 8.00 -23.02 16.09
CA ALA A 299 8.11 -24.33 15.45
C ALA A 299 8.84 -24.26 14.09
N LEU A 300 8.59 -23.23 13.27
CA LEU A 300 9.30 -23.00 12.01
C LEU A 300 10.78 -22.72 12.24
N ALA A 301 11.10 -21.84 13.19
CA ALA A 301 12.46 -21.50 13.55
C ALA A 301 13.23 -22.72 14.05
N ALA A 302 12.59 -23.59 14.83
CA ALA A 302 13.18 -24.84 15.30
C ALA A 302 13.40 -25.86 14.17
N ARG A 303 12.46 -26.00 13.23
CA ARG A 303 12.54 -26.97 12.13
C ARG A 303 13.45 -26.56 10.98
N ARG A 304 13.70 -25.26 10.80
CA ARG A 304 14.49 -24.70 9.70
C ARG A 304 15.47 -23.65 10.23
N PRO A 305 16.49 -24.06 11.00
CA PRO A 305 17.42 -23.16 11.70
C PRO A 305 18.32 -22.33 10.75
N ASP A 306 18.34 -22.69 9.47
CA ASP A 306 19.06 -22.07 8.36
C ASP A 306 18.18 -21.13 7.50
N ALA A 307 16.88 -21.05 7.80
CA ALA A 307 15.92 -20.28 7.01
C ALA A 307 15.68 -18.87 7.58
N TRP A 308 15.49 -17.95 6.64
CA TRP A 308 15.07 -16.57 6.80
C TRP A 308 13.57 -16.51 7.01
N LEU A 309 13.13 -15.56 7.81
CA LEU A 309 11.80 -15.58 8.35
C LEU A 309 11.14 -14.21 8.06
N VAL A 310 10.22 -14.14 7.09
CA VAL A 310 9.52 -12.88 6.76
C VAL A 310 8.09 -12.99 7.26
N PHE A 311 7.61 -12.03 8.05
CA PHE A 311 6.31 -12.18 8.70
C PHE A 311 5.43 -10.94 8.71
N LEU A 312 4.12 -11.16 8.69
CA LEU A 312 3.11 -10.14 8.93
C LEU A 312 2.81 -10.04 10.43
N LEU A 313 2.86 -8.82 10.95
CA LEU A 313 2.61 -8.50 12.35
C LEU A 313 1.35 -7.64 12.49
N ARG A 314 0.40 -8.07 13.35
CA ARG A 314 -0.68 -7.18 13.79
C ARG A 314 -0.12 -6.12 14.73
N TYR A 315 -0.53 -4.87 14.54
CA TYR A 315 -0.03 -3.74 15.34
C TYR A 315 -0.07 -3.99 16.85
N ARG A 316 -1.21 -4.50 17.34
CA ARG A 316 -1.44 -4.79 18.76
C ARG A 316 -0.58 -5.93 19.32
N THR A 317 0.03 -6.77 18.48
CA THR A 317 0.83 -7.92 18.90
C THR A 317 2.34 -7.66 18.85
N ALA A 318 2.74 -6.42 18.55
CA ALA A 318 4.15 -6.00 18.50
C ALA A 318 4.89 -6.19 19.83
N GLY A 319 4.22 -5.91 20.96
CA GLY A 319 4.78 -6.12 22.30
C GLY A 319 5.10 -7.59 22.57
N ALA A 320 4.14 -8.48 22.33
CA ALA A 320 4.33 -9.92 22.48
C ALA A 320 5.47 -10.46 21.59
N LEU A 321 5.64 -9.92 20.38
CA LEU A 321 6.78 -10.27 19.53
C LEU A 321 8.10 -9.75 20.12
N ALA A 322 8.11 -8.53 20.65
CA ALA A 322 9.29 -7.96 21.32
C ALA A 322 9.70 -8.82 22.53
N ASP A 323 8.75 -9.25 23.36
CA ASP A 323 9.00 -10.17 24.49
C ASP A 323 9.58 -11.50 24.02
N PHE A 324 8.96 -12.11 23.00
CA PHE A 324 9.42 -13.36 22.41
C PHE A 324 10.87 -13.25 21.90
N CYS A 325 11.19 -12.15 21.20
CA CYS A 325 12.53 -11.91 20.68
C CYS A 325 13.54 -11.70 21.82
N ALA A 326 13.21 -10.86 22.81
CA ALA A 326 14.08 -10.56 23.95
C ALA A 326 14.41 -11.83 24.75
N ALA A 327 13.41 -12.66 25.07
CA ALA A 327 13.60 -13.91 25.81
C ALA A 327 14.50 -14.95 25.10
N ARG A 328 14.74 -14.78 23.80
CA ARG A 328 15.54 -15.70 22.96
C ARG A 328 16.80 -15.05 22.38
N GLY A 329 17.13 -13.83 22.79
CA GLY A 329 18.26 -13.07 22.26
C GLY A 329 18.16 -12.76 20.76
N LEU A 330 16.95 -12.79 20.19
CA LEU A 330 16.73 -12.53 18.76
C LEU A 330 16.68 -11.02 18.50
N ARG A 331 17.38 -10.58 17.45
CA ARG A 331 17.38 -9.17 16.99
C ARG A 331 16.82 -9.06 15.57
N PRO A 332 15.49 -8.94 15.39
CA PRO A 332 14.88 -8.93 14.06
C PRO A 332 15.27 -7.69 13.26
N PHE A 333 15.18 -7.76 11.93
CA PHE A 333 15.14 -6.58 11.09
C PHE A 333 13.69 -6.19 10.83
N VAL A 334 13.32 -4.93 11.05
CA VAL A 334 11.91 -4.53 10.98
C VAL A 334 11.69 -3.64 9.76
N ALA A 335 10.80 -4.08 8.87
CA ALA A 335 10.35 -3.34 7.70
C ALA A 335 9.02 -2.61 7.98
N LEU A 336 9.10 -1.30 8.04
CA LEU A 336 8.02 -0.39 8.39
C LEU A 336 7.34 0.10 7.10
N CYS A 337 6.01 0.15 7.17
CA CYS A 337 5.14 0.56 6.06
C CYS A 337 4.59 1.97 6.27
#